data_AF-A0A0N8IBG2-F1
#
_entry.id   AF-A0A0N8IBG2-F1
#
_cell.length_a   1.000
_cell.length_b   1.000
_cell.length_c   1.000
_cell.angle_alpha   90.00
_cell.angle_beta   90.00
_cell.angle_gamma   90.00
#
_symmetry.space_group_name_H-M   'P 1'
#
loop_
_entity.id
_entity.type
_entity.pdbx_description
1 polymer ?
#
loop_
_entity_poly.entity_id
_entity_poly.type
_entity_poly.pdbx_seq_one_letter_code
_entity_poly.pdbx_strand_id
1 'polypeptide(L)' 'MNQRGINKQMVDLALEHGIFEGDKIVLRRKDCDEVAAELRQTLKLLERAKCKGGITVVVAGDCQITTYNTGSFARPASKK' A
#
# COMPACT_ATOMS: atom_id res chain seq x y z
N MET A 1 26.72 -8.05 -6.48
CA MET A 1 26.00 -8.37 -7.75
C MET A 1 25.91 -7.09 -8.54
N ASN A 2 26.56 -6.99 -9.70
CA ASN A 2 26.62 -5.73 -10.44
C ASN A 2 26.35 -5.98 -11.93
N GLN A 3 25.14 -6.47 -12.22
CA GLN A 3 24.65 -6.62 -13.58
C GLN A 3 24.30 -5.23 -14.10
N ARG A 4 24.98 -4.79 -15.18
CA ARG A 4 24.75 -3.47 -15.77
C ARG A 4 23.26 -3.32 -16.15
N GLY A 5 22.66 -2.22 -15.69
CA GLY A 5 21.24 -1.91 -15.95
C GLY A 5 20.26 -2.50 -14.94
N ILE A 6 20.72 -3.24 -13.93
CA ILE A 6 19.88 -3.73 -12.83
C ILE A 6 20.39 -3.13 -11.53
N ASN A 7 19.62 -2.21 -10.98
CA ASN A 7 19.93 -1.60 -9.68
C ASN A 7 19.33 -2.43 -8.53
N LYS A 8 19.71 -2.09 -7.29
CA LYS A 8 19.22 -2.78 -6.09
C LYS A 8 17.70 -2.76 -5.97
N GLN A 9 17.05 -1.63 -6.28
CA GLN A 9 15.60 -1.48 -6.17
C GLN A 9 14.85 -2.41 -7.13
N MET A 10 15.41 -2.68 -8.31
CA MET A 10 14.84 -3.67 -9.24
C MET A 10 14.95 -5.10 -8.72
N VAL A 11 16.06 -5.41 -8.01
CA VAL A 11 16.20 -6.71 -7.33
C VAL A 11 15.19 -6.82 -6.19
N ASP A 12 15.06 -5.76 -5.38
CA ASP A 12 14.10 -5.72 -4.27
C ASP A 12 12.65 -5.92 -4.79
N LEU A 13 12.27 -5.28 -5.91
CA LEU A 13 10.97 -5.49 -6.56
C LEU A 13 10.75 -6.94 -7.01
N ALA A 14 11.79 -7.59 -7.56
CA ALA A 14 11.70 -8.99 -7.95
C ALA A 14 11.54 -9.90 -6.72
N LEU A 15 12.20 -9.60 -5.60
CA LEU A 15 12.06 -10.35 -4.35
C LEU A 15 10.67 -10.18 -3.72
N GLU A 16 10.07 -8.99 -3.82
CA GLU A 16 8.77 -8.67 -3.22
C GLU A 16 7.59 -9.20 -4.04
N HIS A 17 7.66 -9.09 -5.37
CA HIS A 17 6.52 -9.37 -6.26
C HIS A 17 6.76 -10.49 -7.27
N GLY A 18 7.97 -11.06 -7.33
CA GLY A 18 8.28 -12.14 -8.25
C GLY A 18 7.69 -13.48 -7.80
N ILE A 19 7.59 -14.40 -8.76
CA ILE A 19 7.08 -15.75 -8.54
C ILE A 19 8.26 -16.70 -8.30
N PHE A 20 8.16 -17.55 -7.28
CA PHE A 20 9.12 -18.63 -7.04
C PHE A 20 8.97 -19.74 -8.08
N GLU A 21 10.05 -20.06 -8.78
CA GLU A 21 10.12 -21.12 -9.78
C GLU A 21 11.30 -22.05 -9.49
N GLY A 22 11.09 -22.99 -8.57
CA GLY A 22 12.17 -23.87 -8.10
C GLY A 22 13.14 -23.09 -7.22
N ASP A 23 14.35 -22.83 -7.73
CA ASP A 23 15.46 -22.18 -7.04
C ASP A 23 15.62 -20.68 -7.35
N LYS A 24 14.75 -20.12 -8.20
CA LYS A 24 14.81 -18.71 -8.63
C LYS A 24 13.51 -17.98 -8.37
N ILE A 25 13.62 -16.65 -8.29
CA ILE A 25 12.49 -15.73 -8.25
C ILE A 25 12.46 -15.00 -9.59
N VAL A 26 11.30 -15.05 -10.26
CA VAL A 26 11.12 -14.49 -11.60
C VAL A 26 10.05 -13.41 -11.55
N LEU A 27 10.42 -12.19 -11.95
CA LEU A 27 9.49 -11.09 -12.21
C LEU A 27 9.43 -10.87 -13.73
N ARG A 28 8.43 -11.48 -14.38
CA ARG A 28 8.24 -11.35 -15.83
C ARG A 28 7.62 -10.01 -16.18
N ARG A 29 7.63 -9.68 -17.46
CA ARG A 29 6.97 -8.48 -17.99
C ARG A 29 5.49 -8.42 -17.62
N LYS A 30 4.76 -9.54 -17.75
CA LYS A 30 3.34 -9.61 -17.38
C LYS A 30 3.13 -9.34 -15.88
N ASP A 31 3.97 -9.96 -15.04
CA ASP A 31 3.96 -9.76 -13.59
C ASP A 31 4.20 -8.27 -13.24
N CYS A 32 5.14 -7.60 -13.93
CA CYS A 32 5.34 -6.16 -13.78
C CYS A 32 4.09 -5.35 -14.11
N ASP A 33 3.40 -5.67 -15.21
CA ASP A 33 2.19 -4.96 -15.64
C ASP A 33 1.03 -5.16 -14.63
N GLU A 34 0.88 -6.37 -14.08
CA GLU A 34 -0.11 -6.70 -13.06
C GLU A 34 0.17 -5.97 -11.73
N VAL A 35 1.41 -6.06 -11.22
CA VAL A 35 1.84 -5.36 -10.00
C VAL A 35 1.69 -3.85 -10.16
N ALA A 36 2.06 -3.30 -11.32
CA ALA A 36 1.89 -1.88 -11.59
C ALA A 36 0.40 -1.46 -11.59
N ALA A 37 -0.49 -2.31 -12.09
CA ALA A 37 -1.93 -2.05 -12.06
C ALA A 37 -2.47 -2.03 -10.62
N GLU A 38 -2.06 -2.99 -9.78
CA GLU A 38 -2.43 -3.06 -8.36
C GLU A 38 -1.92 -1.86 -7.56
N LEU A 39 -0.66 -1.48 -7.77
CA LEU A 39 -0.07 -0.30 -7.13
C LEU A 39 -0.80 0.99 -7.53
N ARG A 40 -1.20 1.12 -8.80
CA ARG A 40 -2.00 2.27 -9.27
C ARG A 40 -3.40 2.29 -8.64
N GLN A 41 -4.04 1.13 -8.48
CA GLN A 41 -5.32 1.05 -7.79
C GLN A 41 -5.18 1.46 -6.32
N THR A 42 -4.14 0.98 -5.65
CA THR A 42 -3.81 1.33 -4.27
C THR A 42 -3.56 2.82 -4.13
N LEU A 43 -2.77 3.40 -5.03
CA LEU A 43 -2.53 4.85 -5.09
C LEU A 43 -3.85 5.63 -5.25
N LYS A 44 -4.75 5.18 -6.13
CA LYS A 44 -6.08 5.81 -6.32
C LYS A 44 -6.92 5.75 -5.05
N LEU A 45 -6.88 4.66 -4.29
CA LEU A 45 -7.57 4.54 -3.01
C LEU A 45 -6.95 5.44 -1.94
N LEU A 46 -5.62 5.52 -1.88
CA LEU A 46 -4.90 6.42 -0.97
C LEU A 46 -5.24 7.89 -1.26
N GLU A 47 -5.25 8.31 -2.52
CA GLU A 47 -5.65 9.67 -2.90
C GLU A 47 -7.11 9.96 -2.50
N ARG A 48 -8.03 8.99 -2.64
CA ARG A 48 -9.41 9.15 -2.16
C ARG A 48 -9.48 9.27 -0.64
N ALA A 49 -8.73 8.46 0.10
CA ALA A 49 -8.66 8.55 1.56
C ALA A 49 -8.08 9.89 2.00
N LYS A 50 -7.04 10.38 1.32
CA LYS A 50 -6.44 11.69 1.53
C LYS A 50 -7.42 12.82 1.26
N CYS A 51 -8.18 12.78 0.16
CA CYS A 51 -9.24 13.76 -0.13
C CYS A 51 -10.34 13.80 0.94
N LYS A 52 -10.56 12.69 1.66
CA LYS A 52 -11.48 12.62 2.81
C LYS A 52 -10.86 13.14 4.12
N GLY A 53 -9.61 13.59 4.11
CA GLY A 53 -8.88 14.03 5.31
C GLY A 53 -8.32 12.86 6.12
N GLY A 54 -8.11 11.70 5.50
CA GLY A 54 -7.79 10.45 6.18
C GLY A 54 -9.02 9.71 6.69
N ILE A 55 -8.85 8.43 7.02
CA ILE A 55 -9.91 7.56 7.54
C ILE A 55 -9.43 6.97 8.87
N THR A 56 -10.26 7.02 9.89
CA THR A 56 -10.05 6.36 11.19
C THR A 56 -11.02 5.19 11.31
N VAL A 57 -10.48 4.02 11.66
CA VAL A 57 -11.25 2.80 11.95
C VAL A 57 -11.04 2.46 13.42
N VAL A 58 -12.13 2.34 14.18
CA VAL A 58 -12.11 1.91 15.57
C VAL A 58 -12.39 0.42 15.62
N VAL A 59 -11.48 -0.34 16.23
CA VAL A 59 -11.55 -1.79 16.35
C VAL A 59 -11.49 -2.21 17.81
N ALA A 60 -12.11 -3.35 18.14
CA ALA A 60 -11.94 -4.04 19.43
C ALA A 60 -11.78 -5.54 19.18
N GLY A 61 -10.57 -6.06 19.48
CA GLY A 61 -10.19 -7.40 19.04
C GLY A 61 -10.28 -7.52 17.52
N ASP A 62 -10.97 -8.56 17.04
CA ASP A 62 -11.19 -8.82 15.61
C ASP A 62 -12.44 -8.10 15.05
N CYS A 63 -13.13 -7.30 15.86
CA CYS A 63 -14.36 -6.63 15.47
C CYS A 63 -14.11 -5.16 15.09
N GLN A 64 -14.59 -4.76 13.91
CA GLN A 64 -14.65 -3.37 13.48
C GLN A 64 -15.89 -2.69 14.08
N ILE A 65 -15.68 -1.72 14.97
CA ILE A 65 -16.78 -1.01 15.66
C ILE A 65 -17.34 0.10 14.77
N THR A 66 -16.49 0.99 14.26
CA THR A 66 -16.92 2.14 13.45
C THR A 66 -15.80 2.71 12.59
N THR A 67 -16.17 3.49 11.57
CA THR A 67 -15.25 4.17 10.66
C THR A 67 -15.73 5.59 10.40
N TYR A 68 -14.82 6.56 10.46
CA TYR A 68 -15.11 7.97 10.18
C TYR A 68 -13.91 8.66 9.53
N ASN A 69 -14.10 9.85 8.95
CA ASN A 69 -12.99 10.63 8.39
C ASN A 69 -12.16 11.20 9.54
N THR A 70 -10.84 11.10 9.52
CA THR A 70 -9.99 11.49 10.67
C THR A 70 -10.21 12.95 11.11
N GLY A 71 -10.47 13.86 10.16
CA GLY A 71 -10.77 15.26 10.44
C GLY A 71 -12.21 15.59 10.88
N SER A 72 -13.13 14.62 10.93
CA SER A 72 -14.54 14.89 11.23
C SER A 72 -14.86 15.02 12.73
N PHE A 73 -13.97 14.55 13.61
CA PHE A 73 -14.17 14.67 15.06
C PHE A 73 -13.64 16.01 15.57
N ALA A 74 -14.52 17.00 15.69
CA ALA A 74 -14.22 18.22 16.42
C ALA A 74 -14.21 17.92 17.94
N ARG A 75 -13.04 17.97 18.59
CA ARG A 75 -13.02 18.06 20.05
C ARG A 75 -13.68 19.38 20.46
N PRO A 76 -14.67 19.41 21.38
CA PRO A 76 -15.05 20.66 22.00
C PRO A 76 -13.79 21.23 22.66
N ALA A 77 -13.41 22.45 22.29
CA ALA A 77 -12.27 23.12 22.87
C ALA A 77 -12.44 23.08 24.40
N SER A 78 -11.47 22.47 25.09
CA SER A 78 -11.43 22.44 26.54
C SER A 78 -11.52 23.88 27.04
N LYS A 79 -12.66 24.23 27.63
CA LYS A 79 -12.91 25.54 28.23
C LYS A 79 -11.89 25.68 29.38
N LYS A 80 -10.91 26.56 29.20
CA LYS A 80 -10.02 27.01 30.28
C LYS A 80 -10.80 27.89 31.25
#